data_AF-A0A2H4NRJ0-F1
#
_entry.id   AF-A0A2H4NRJ0-F1
#
_cell.length_a   1.000
_cell.length_b   1.000
_cell.length_c   1.000
_cell.angle_alpha   90.00
_cell.angle_beta   90.00
_cell.angle_gamma   90.00
#
_symmetry.space_group_name_H-M   'P 1'
#
loop_
_entity.id
_entity.type
_entity.pdbx_description
1 polymer ?
#
loop_
_entity_poly.entity_id
_entity_poly.type
_entity_poly.pdbx_seq_one_letter_code
_entity_poly.pdbx_strand_id
1 'polypeptide(L)'
;MSKYCSPACRQKAYRERQQQGGYAVPQLIADIEQRVRRLAPQLPEVFYTDVTDLASTVGRLRRIAQLARDAAATENVTPARVTENPPENVTPAAVTEEKVTEENVTDDAVTETGTGEDGEVTAAVRAGDEWDFAGLVEPYRHELQVHCYRMVGSYDDAEDMVQETFLRAWNRRDAFEGRSTFRAWLYRIATNACLDFLRRNERRPQRYEPVPGMDNGAAEPPVRVTWLQPYPDALLADVASTDVEPERAAVSRETMELVFLAAIQHLPPRQRAVLILRDVLGWPAADTAEQLDMSVASVNSALQRARPALRRHLPERRSDWTAPAHPTSQEREILQRYMDAADQADAAVVAELLSEDVVLTMPPNPFWFVGRDAMMAFIKPSIDPASPHFQGTWKHLPTFANRQPAAAGYLRRPGTTVYRAQVLDVLRIEDGRIVEITSFEPHLFPAFGLPLTL
;
A
#
# COMPACT_ATOMS: atom_id res chain seq x y z
N MET A 1 9.66 35.21 27.79
CA MET A 1 8.83 34.60 28.85
C MET A 1 8.79 33.09 28.62
N SER A 2 9.77 32.38 29.19
CA SER A 2 9.89 30.93 29.17
C SER A 2 9.47 30.43 30.55
N LYS A 3 8.35 29.71 30.66
CA LYS A 3 7.88 29.14 31.93
C LYS A 3 8.36 27.69 32.05
N TYR A 4 9.65 27.50 32.30
CA TYR A 4 10.18 26.22 32.78
C TYR A 4 10.27 26.25 34.31
N CYS A 5 9.46 25.41 34.97
CA CYS A 5 9.52 25.18 36.42
C CYS A 5 10.80 24.40 36.77
N SER A 6 11.57 24.93 37.73
CA SER A 6 12.87 24.38 38.14
C SER A 6 12.72 23.01 38.85
N PRO A 7 13.79 22.20 38.95
CA PRO A 7 13.77 20.92 39.67
C PRO A 7 13.27 21.01 41.12
N ALA A 8 13.59 22.10 41.83
CA ALA A 8 13.08 22.36 43.18
C ALA A 8 11.57 22.63 43.21
N CYS A 9 11.04 23.29 42.19
CA CYS A 9 9.61 23.53 41.99
C CYS A 9 8.84 22.20 41.74
N ARG A 10 9.44 21.25 41.02
CA ARG A 10 8.87 19.89 40.85
C ARG A 10 8.90 19.05 42.14
N GLN A 11 9.97 19.13 42.93
CA GLN A 11 10.05 18.40 44.21
C GLN A 11 9.08 18.95 45.26
N LYS A 12 8.84 20.26 45.29
CA LYS A 12 7.82 20.86 46.16
C LYS A 12 6.41 20.40 45.77
N ALA A 13 6.07 20.43 44.49
CA ALA A 13 4.79 19.93 43.98
C ALA A 13 4.60 18.42 44.23
N TYR A 14 5.67 17.63 44.21
CA TYR A 14 5.62 16.20 44.53
C TYR A 14 5.34 15.93 46.02
N ARG A 15 5.97 16.70 46.91
CA ARG A 15 5.71 16.61 48.37
C ARG A 15 4.31 17.10 48.74
N GLU A 16 3.83 18.15 48.10
CA GLU A 16 2.47 18.68 48.32
C GLU A 16 1.38 17.70 47.84
N ARG A 17 1.61 16.94 46.76
CA ARG A 17 0.69 15.86 46.33
C ARG A 17 0.67 14.65 47.26
N GLN A 18 1.79 14.32 47.89
CA GLN A 18 1.87 13.20 48.83
C GLN A 18 1.23 13.54 50.20
N GLN A 19 1.09 14.82 50.54
CA GLN A 19 0.48 15.26 51.81
C GLN A 19 -1.04 15.46 51.74
N GLN A 20 -1.64 15.57 50.56
CA GLN A 20 -3.10 15.63 50.42
C GLN A 20 -3.69 14.22 50.38
N GLY A 21 -3.94 13.68 51.57
CA GLY A 21 -4.62 12.41 51.75
C GLY A 21 -6.05 12.40 51.22
N GLY A 22 -6.46 11.23 50.72
CA GLY A 22 -7.82 10.73 50.90
C GLY A 22 -8.82 10.91 49.77
N TYR A 23 -8.50 10.51 48.54
CA TYR A 23 -9.53 9.98 47.65
C TYR A 23 -9.25 8.49 47.43
N ALA A 24 -10.18 7.64 47.84
CA ALA A 24 -10.09 6.23 47.52
C ALA A 24 -10.17 6.10 45.98
N VAL A 25 -9.26 5.33 45.38
CA VAL A 25 -9.16 5.11 43.92
C VAL A 25 -10.53 4.92 43.21
N PRO A 26 -11.53 4.23 43.81
CA PRO A 26 -12.86 4.11 43.20
C PRO A 26 -13.61 5.44 43.02
N GLN A 27 -13.43 6.41 43.91
CA GLN A 27 -14.08 7.73 43.80
C GLN A 27 -13.46 8.59 42.70
N LEU A 28 -12.14 8.45 42.49
CA LEU A 28 -11.45 9.12 41.39
C LEU A 28 -11.90 8.56 40.04
N ILE A 29 -12.06 7.24 39.94
CA ILE A 29 -12.58 6.57 38.74
C ILE A 29 -14.01 7.06 38.44
N ALA A 30 -14.88 7.10 39.45
CA ALA A 30 -16.26 7.56 39.29
C ALA A 30 -16.35 9.03 38.81
N ASP A 31 -15.51 9.93 39.33
CA ASP A 31 -15.50 11.34 38.92
C ASP A 31 -14.98 11.52 37.48
N ILE A 32 -13.97 10.73 37.09
CA ILE A 32 -13.45 10.70 35.71
C ILE A 32 -14.51 10.18 34.75
N GLU A 33 -15.20 9.08 35.07
CA GLU A 33 -16.29 8.54 34.23
C GLU A 33 -17.42 9.55 34.05
N GLN A 34 -17.80 10.25 35.13
CA GLN A 34 -18.86 11.25 35.07
C GLN A 34 -18.47 12.45 34.20
N ARG A 35 -17.21 12.88 34.23
CA ARG A 35 -16.69 13.95 33.38
C ARG A 35 -16.60 13.54 31.91
N VAL A 36 -16.15 12.31 31.64
CA VAL A 36 -16.10 11.76 30.27
C VAL A 36 -17.50 11.67 29.66
N ARG A 37 -18.51 11.22 30.42
CA ARG A 37 -19.92 11.18 29.94
C ARG A 37 -20.49 12.55 29.60
N ARG A 38 -20.07 13.62 30.29
CA ARG A 38 -20.50 14.99 29.98
C ARG A 38 -19.79 15.61 28.78
N LEU A 39 -18.64 15.04 28.40
CA LEU A 39 -17.81 15.52 27.29
C LEU A 39 -17.95 14.66 26.03
N ALA A 40 -18.62 13.51 26.12
CA ALA A 40 -18.91 12.67 24.97
C ALA A 40 -20.02 13.31 24.11
N PRO A 41 -19.75 13.71 22.86
CA PRO A 41 -20.79 14.19 21.96
C PRO A 41 -21.77 13.06 21.65
N GLN A 42 -23.07 13.30 21.81
CA GLN A 42 -24.09 12.37 21.33
C GLN A 42 -24.22 12.52 19.81
N LEU A 43 -23.68 11.54 19.08
CA LEU A 43 -23.85 11.44 17.63
C LEU A 43 -25.29 10.98 17.32
N PRO A 44 -26.04 11.66 16.44
CA PRO A 44 -27.39 11.22 16.07
C PRO A 44 -27.35 9.85 15.36
N GLU A 45 -28.21 8.91 15.77
CA GLU A 45 -28.35 7.57 15.15
C GLU A 45 -28.51 7.61 13.62
N VAL A 46 -29.10 8.70 13.10
CA VAL A 46 -29.35 8.91 11.67
C VAL A 46 -28.06 8.92 10.84
N PHE A 47 -26.91 9.29 11.43
CA PHE A 47 -25.63 9.33 10.72
C PHE A 47 -25.08 7.94 10.38
N TYR A 48 -25.35 6.92 11.22
CA TYR A 48 -24.88 5.56 10.94
C TYR A 48 -25.70 4.90 9.83
N THR A 49 -27.03 5.07 9.86
CA THR A 49 -27.90 4.48 8.84
C THR A 49 -27.64 5.10 7.47
N ASP A 50 -27.50 6.43 7.37
CA ASP A 50 -27.27 7.11 6.10
C ASP A 50 -25.91 6.79 5.49
N VAL A 51 -24.85 6.69 6.30
CA VAL A 51 -23.51 6.31 5.82
C VAL A 51 -23.49 4.84 5.39
N THR A 52 -24.19 3.95 6.11
CA THR A 52 -24.25 2.54 5.76
C THR A 52 -25.11 2.30 4.52
N ASP A 53 -26.21 3.04 4.36
CA ASP A 53 -27.07 3.00 3.18
C ASP A 53 -26.38 3.59 1.95
N LEU A 54 -25.61 4.68 2.11
CA LEU A 54 -24.79 5.25 1.05
C LEU A 54 -23.68 4.27 0.63
N ALA A 55 -22.97 3.67 1.59
CA ALA A 55 -21.96 2.65 1.31
C ALA A 55 -22.54 1.41 0.61
N SER A 56 -23.73 0.95 1.03
CA SER A 56 -24.41 -0.18 0.39
C SER A 56 -24.86 0.16 -1.03
N THR A 57 -25.28 1.40 -1.27
CA THR A 57 -25.72 1.89 -2.58
C THR A 57 -24.56 2.05 -3.53
N VAL A 58 -23.43 2.60 -3.07
CA VAL A 58 -22.16 2.66 -3.82
C VAL A 58 -21.67 1.24 -4.15
N GLY A 59 -21.77 0.30 -3.20
CA GLY A 59 -21.43 -1.11 -3.43
C GLY A 59 -22.35 -1.82 -4.44
N ARG A 60 -23.64 -1.47 -4.51
CA ARG A 60 -24.56 -1.96 -5.56
C ARG A 60 -24.22 -1.37 -6.93
N LEU A 61 -23.94 -0.07 -7.00
CA LEU A 61 -23.57 0.60 -8.25
C LEU A 61 -22.26 0.03 -8.83
N ARG A 62 -21.24 -0.22 -7.99
CA ARG A 62 -20.00 -0.88 -8.43
C ARG A 62 -20.25 -2.28 -9.00
N ARG A 63 -21.14 -3.07 -8.39
CA ARG A 63 -21.51 -4.39 -8.92
C ARG A 63 -22.24 -4.32 -10.25
N ILE A 64 -23.17 -3.37 -10.40
CA ILE A 64 -23.88 -3.14 -11.67
C ILE A 64 -22.88 -2.73 -12.77
N ALA A 65 -21.94 -1.82 -12.45
CA ALA A 65 -20.90 -1.41 -13.38
C ALA A 65 -19.98 -2.58 -13.78
N GLN A 66 -19.64 -3.47 -12.84
CA GLN A 66 -18.86 -4.67 -13.14
C GLN A 66 -19.62 -5.63 -14.05
N LEU A 67 -20.88 -5.93 -13.74
CA LEU A 67 -21.72 -6.80 -14.57
C LEU A 67 -21.93 -6.24 -15.98
N ALA A 68 -22.07 -4.92 -16.12
CA ALA A 68 -22.17 -4.26 -17.43
C ALA A 68 -20.87 -4.38 -18.24
N ARG A 69 -19.70 -4.28 -17.60
CA ARG A 69 -18.40 -4.49 -18.25
C ARG A 69 -18.21 -5.94 -18.68
N ASP A 70 -18.59 -6.90 -17.83
CA ASP A 70 -18.48 -8.33 -18.14
C ASP A 70 -19.44 -8.76 -19.26
N ALA A 71 -20.64 -8.16 -19.32
CA ALA A 71 -21.60 -8.35 -20.41
C ALA A 71 -21.09 -7.75 -21.74
N ALA A 72 -20.48 -6.57 -21.70
CA ALA A 72 -19.87 -5.95 -22.88
C ALA A 72 -18.67 -6.76 -23.42
N ALA A 73 -17.96 -7.48 -22.55
CA ALA A 73 -16.87 -8.37 -22.94
C ALA A 73 -17.34 -9.70 -23.55
N THR A 74 -18.61 -10.09 -23.36
CA THR A 74 -19.17 -11.35 -23.88
C THR A 74 -19.94 -11.18 -25.20
N GLU A 75 -20.34 -9.97 -25.56
CA GLU A 75 -20.92 -9.67 -26.88
C GLU A 75 -19.84 -9.23 -27.89
N ASN A 76 -19.09 -10.20 -28.42
CA ASN A 76 -18.36 -10.03 -29.68
C ASN A 76 -19.37 -9.96 -30.85
N VAL A 77 -20.04 -8.83 -31.02
CA VAL A 77 -20.73 -8.50 -32.27
C VAL A 77 -19.73 -7.78 -33.16
N THR A 78 -19.11 -8.52 -34.07
CA THR A 78 -18.35 -7.93 -35.18
C THR A 78 -19.32 -7.13 -36.06
N PRO A 79 -19.19 -5.80 -36.22
CA PRO A 79 -20.04 -5.10 -37.17
C PRO A 79 -19.58 -5.49 -38.59
N ALA A 80 -20.50 -6.06 -39.36
CA ALA A 80 -20.28 -6.35 -40.77
C ALA A 80 -19.97 -5.05 -41.52
N ARG A 81 -18.87 -5.08 -42.29
CA ARG A 81 -18.42 -3.98 -43.15
C ARG A 81 -19.51 -3.66 -44.18
N VAL A 82 -20.10 -2.47 -44.10
CA VAL A 82 -20.97 -1.94 -45.15
C VAL A 82 -20.10 -1.65 -46.37
N THR A 83 -20.19 -2.51 -47.39
CA THR A 83 -19.63 -2.27 -48.72
C THR A 83 -20.56 -1.33 -49.48
N GLU A 84 -20.23 -0.05 -49.57
CA GLU A 84 -20.74 0.80 -50.64
C GLU A 84 -19.80 0.68 -51.85
N ASN A 85 -20.34 0.17 -52.96
CA ASN A 85 -19.67 0.17 -54.26
C ASN A 85 -19.74 1.58 -54.89
N PRO A 86 -18.63 2.17 -55.35
CA PRO A 86 -18.67 3.19 -56.38
C PRO A 86 -18.56 2.56 -57.79
N PRO A 87 -19.13 3.19 -58.82
CA PRO A 87 -19.19 2.61 -60.16
C PRO A 87 -17.88 2.73 -60.94
N GLU A 88 -17.82 1.91 -61.99
CA GLU A 88 -16.70 1.50 -62.82
C GLU A 88 -15.96 2.59 -63.64
N ASN A 89 -14.72 2.19 -63.99
CA ASN A 89 -13.90 2.52 -65.17
C ASN A 89 -13.23 3.89 -65.28
N VAL A 90 -11.89 3.92 -65.31
CA VAL A 90 -11.05 3.87 -66.53
C VAL A 90 -9.58 3.51 -66.13
N THR A 91 -8.93 2.62 -66.89
CA THR A 91 -7.48 2.27 -66.86
C THR A 91 -6.79 2.83 -68.14
N PRO A 92 -5.47 2.74 -68.37
CA PRO A 92 -4.26 2.99 -67.57
C PRO A 92 -3.18 3.84 -68.31
N ALA A 93 -2.11 4.25 -67.61
CA ALA A 93 -0.73 4.39 -68.15
C ALA A 93 0.25 4.39 -66.95
N ALA A 94 0.97 3.30 -66.67
CA ALA A 94 2.33 2.99 -67.15
C ALA A 94 3.38 4.07 -66.79
N VAL A 95 4.39 3.72 -65.97
CA VAL A 95 5.84 3.75 -66.31
C VAL A 95 6.74 3.64 -65.04
N THR A 96 7.54 2.56 -65.06
CA THR A 96 8.91 2.28 -64.57
C THR A 96 9.32 2.26 -63.10
N GLU A 97 9.98 1.13 -62.80
CA GLU A 97 10.95 0.82 -61.75
C GLU A 97 12.10 1.83 -61.64
N GLU A 98 12.59 2.07 -60.42
CA GLU A 98 14.01 2.34 -60.20
C GLU A 98 14.48 1.78 -58.83
N LYS A 99 15.55 0.99 -58.90
CA LYS A 99 16.35 0.42 -57.80
C LYS A 99 17.42 1.44 -57.40
N VAL A 100 17.59 1.79 -56.11
CA VAL A 100 18.87 2.29 -55.58
C VAL A 100 19.07 1.95 -54.08
N THR A 101 20.06 1.08 -53.86
CA THR A 101 21.08 0.88 -52.80
C THR A 101 20.87 1.13 -51.29
N GLU A 102 21.40 0.16 -50.53
CA GLU A 102 21.86 0.22 -49.14
C GLU A 102 22.92 1.32 -48.89
N GLU A 103 22.74 2.10 -47.82
CA GLU A 103 23.74 2.42 -46.77
C GLU A 103 23.23 3.60 -45.91
N ASN A 104 22.92 3.32 -44.64
CA ASN A 104 23.51 3.98 -43.47
C ASN A 104 22.72 3.66 -42.19
N VAL A 105 23.40 2.97 -41.28
CA VAL A 105 23.02 2.78 -39.89
C VAL A 105 23.37 4.05 -39.13
N THR A 106 22.36 4.77 -38.65
CA THR A 106 22.53 5.74 -37.55
C THR A 106 21.43 5.55 -36.52
N ASP A 107 21.89 5.63 -35.28
CA ASP A 107 21.21 5.50 -34.00
C ASP A 107 20.03 6.49 -33.88
N ASP A 108 18.80 6.01 -34.07
CA ASP A 108 17.58 6.78 -33.86
C ASP A 108 17.12 6.64 -32.40
N ALA A 109 17.44 7.67 -31.62
CA ALA A 109 16.73 7.99 -30.40
C ALA A 109 15.25 8.21 -30.73
N VAL A 110 14.40 7.29 -30.26
CA VAL A 110 12.94 7.43 -30.30
C VAL A 110 12.55 8.71 -29.57
N THR A 111 12.34 9.77 -30.33
CA THR A 111 11.63 10.97 -29.89
C THR A 111 10.19 10.75 -30.32
N GLU A 112 9.36 10.27 -29.39
CA GLU A 112 7.90 10.26 -29.58
C GLU A 112 7.44 11.70 -29.80
N THR A 113 7.02 11.99 -31.02
CA THR A 113 6.46 13.28 -31.44
C THR A 113 4.94 13.25 -31.30
N GLY A 114 4.44 13.35 -30.07
CA GLY A 114 3.01 13.43 -29.73
C GLY A 114 2.40 14.82 -29.97
N THR A 115 2.48 15.37 -31.18
CA THR A 115 2.14 16.79 -31.41
C THR A 115 0.64 17.11 -31.57
N GLY A 116 -0.25 16.11 -31.56
CA GLY A 116 -1.72 16.29 -31.62
C GLY A 116 -2.44 16.11 -30.28
N GLU A 117 -2.14 15.01 -29.59
CA GLU A 117 -2.79 14.63 -28.32
C GLU A 117 -2.38 15.55 -27.15
N ASP A 118 -1.11 16.00 -27.12
CA ASP A 118 -0.61 16.86 -26.05
C ASP A 118 -1.27 18.26 -26.04
N GLY A 119 -1.70 18.76 -27.21
CA GLY A 119 -2.39 20.03 -27.36
C GLY A 119 -3.83 19.99 -26.85
N GLU A 120 -4.55 18.91 -27.15
CA GLU A 120 -5.93 18.69 -26.70
C GLU A 120 -6.01 18.46 -25.19
N VAL A 121 -5.09 17.66 -24.63
CA VAL A 121 -4.97 17.47 -23.17
C VAL A 121 -4.61 18.79 -22.48
N THR A 122 -3.69 19.58 -23.05
CA THR A 122 -3.33 20.89 -22.47
C THR A 122 -4.53 21.86 -22.46
N ALA A 123 -5.32 21.89 -23.53
CA ALA A 123 -6.53 22.71 -23.61
C ALA A 123 -7.60 22.25 -22.61
N ALA A 124 -7.83 20.93 -22.51
CA ALA A 124 -8.81 20.35 -21.60
C ALA A 124 -8.42 20.58 -20.12
N VAL A 125 -7.14 20.46 -19.77
CA VAL A 125 -6.64 20.77 -18.42
C VAL A 125 -6.89 22.23 -18.04
N ARG A 126 -6.78 23.17 -19.00
CA ARG A 126 -6.94 24.61 -18.76
C ARG A 126 -8.39 25.11 -18.86
N ALA A 127 -9.26 24.38 -19.55
CA ALA A 127 -10.66 24.79 -19.77
C ALA A 127 -11.43 25.04 -18.46
N GLY A 128 -11.02 24.38 -17.36
CA GLY A 128 -11.47 24.71 -16.01
C GLY A 128 -12.86 24.20 -15.66
N ASP A 129 -13.42 23.25 -16.42
CA ASP A 129 -14.56 22.47 -15.98
C ASP A 129 -14.09 21.39 -14.97
N GLU A 130 -14.71 21.39 -13.78
CA GLU A 130 -14.38 20.48 -12.69
C GLU A 130 -14.63 19.01 -13.07
N TRP A 131 -15.69 18.72 -13.81
CA TRP A 131 -16.07 17.36 -14.20
C TRP A 131 -15.15 16.81 -15.28
N ASP A 132 -14.76 17.65 -16.25
CA ASP A 132 -13.80 17.28 -17.28
C ASP A 132 -12.43 17.00 -16.68
N PHE A 133 -11.97 17.86 -15.75
CA PHE A 133 -10.68 17.64 -15.08
C PHE A 133 -10.70 16.39 -14.20
N ALA A 134 -11.80 16.13 -13.48
CA ALA A 134 -11.97 14.89 -12.73
C ALA A 134 -11.86 13.67 -13.66
N GLY A 135 -12.51 13.72 -14.82
CA GLY A 135 -12.40 12.69 -15.86
C GLY A 135 -10.98 12.50 -16.39
N LEU A 136 -10.17 13.57 -16.46
CA LEU A 136 -8.77 13.50 -16.88
C LEU A 136 -7.85 12.86 -15.83
N VAL A 137 -8.05 13.13 -14.54
CA VAL A 137 -7.14 12.63 -13.49
C VAL A 137 -7.50 11.24 -12.97
N GLU A 138 -8.77 10.85 -13.03
CA GLU A 138 -9.26 9.57 -12.48
C GLU A 138 -8.54 8.33 -13.06
N PRO A 139 -8.24 8.24 -14.37
CA PRO A 139 -7.47 7.13 -14.93
C PRO A 139 -6.09 6.94 -14.28
N TYR A 140 -5.51 8.02 -13.73
CA TYR A 140 -4.19 8.01 -13.09
C TYR A 140 -4.24 7.73 -11.59
N ARG A 141 -5.43 7.73 -10.97
CA ARG A 141 -5.60 7.61 -9.50
C ARG A 141 -4.81 6.42 -8.95
N HIS A 142 -5.00 5.25 -9.54
CA HIS A 142 -4.47 4.03 -8.96
C HIS A 142 -2.95 3.92 -9.13
N GLU A 143 -2.39 4.28 -10.29
CA GLU A 143 -0.93 4.31 -10.46
C GLU A 143 -0.25 5.38 -9.58
N LEU A 144 -0.91 6.52 -9.36
CA LEU A 144 -0.44 7.55 -8.44
C LEU A 144 -0.53 7.09 -6.98
N GLN A 145 -1.58 6.35 -6.59
CA GLN A 145 -1.70 5.78 -5.25
C GLN A 145 -0.55 4.81 -4.98
N VAL A 146 -0.24 3.92 -5.93
CA VAL A 146 0.91 3.00 -5.81
C VAL A 146 2.23 3.76 -5.69
N HIS A 147 2.41 4.83 -6.46
CA HIS A 147 3.58 5.70 -6.35
C HIS A 147 3.69 6.37 -4.98
N CYS A 148 2.59 6.97 -4.51
CA CYS A 148 2.48 7.57 -3.19
C CYS A 148 2.74 6.55 -2.09
N TYR A 149 2.21 5.34 -2.21
CA TYR A 149 2.40 4.24 -1.27
C TYR A 149 3.88 3.82 -1.17
N ARG A 150 4.59 3.69 -2.29
CA ARG A 150 6.05 3.46 -2.27
C ARG A 150 6.79 4.61 -1.57
N MET A 151 6.31 5.84 -1.75
CA MET A 151 6.89 7.02 -1.10
C MET A 151 6.64 7.06 0.40
N VAL A 152 5.45 6.75 0.91
CA VAL A 152 5.07 6.99 2.32
C VAL A 152 4.94 5.72 3.18
N GLY A 153 4.78 4.55 2.57
CA GLY A 153 4.70 3.24 3.23
C GLY A 153 3.37 2.91 3.91
N SER A 154 2.41 3.83 3.91
CA SER A 154 1.07 3.69 4.51
C SER A 154 0.00 3.78 3.42
N TYR A 155 -1.00 2.90 3.45
CA TYR A 155 -2.13 2.90 2.53
C TYR A 155 -2.95 4.18 2.72
N ASP A 156 -3.27 4.51 3.98
CA ASP A 156 -4.07 5.69 4.32
C ASP A 156 -3.32 6.98 3.92
N ASP A 157 -2.04 7.09 4.26
CA ASP A 157 -1.23 8.26 3.89
C ASP A 157 -1.11 8.36 2.35
N ALA A 158 -1.08 7.23 1.64
CA ALA A 158 -1.01 7.24 0.17
C ALA A 158 -2.31 7.76 -0.47
N GLU A 159 -3.46 7.35 0.04
CA GLU A 159 -4.76 7.88 -0.39
C GLU A 159 -4.85 9.39 -0.17
N ASP A 160 -4.42 9.86 1.00
CA ASP A 160 -4.36 11.30 1.30
C ASP A 160 -3.43 12.04 0.33
N MET A 161 -2.28 11.45 -0.02
CA MET A 161 -1.35 12.06 -0.98
C MET A 161 -1.89 12.11 -2.41
N VAL A 162 -2.72 11.15 -2.82
CA VAL A 162 -3.42 11.21 -4.12
C VAL A 162 -4.44 12.34 -4.13
N GLN A 163 -5.22 12.48 -3.06
CA GLN A 163 -6.18 13.58 -2.93
C GLN A 163 -5.48 14.94 -2.97
N GLU A 164 -4.41 15.11 -2.18
CA GLU A 164 -3.58 16.32 -2.19
C GLU A 164 -2.97 16.57 -3.58
N THR A 165 -2.60 15.51 -4.30
CA THR A 165 -2.08 15.62 -5.68
C THR A 165 -3.13 16.21 -6.61
N PHE A 166 -4.35 15.70 -6.60
CA PHE A 166 -5.43 16.19 -7.46
C PHE A 166 -5.84 17.61 -7.12
N LEU A 167 -5.90 17.96 -5.83
CA LEU A 167 -6.15 19.34 -5.40
C LEU A 167 -5.05 20.30 -5.87
N ARG A 168 -3.78 19.91 -5.75
CA ARG A 168 -2.64 20.71 -6.26
C ARG A 168 -2.64 20.81 -7.78
N ALA A 169 -3.01 19.75 -8.47
CA ALA A 169 -3.10 19.73 -9.92
C ALA A 169 -4.21 20.67 -10.40
N TRP A 170 -5.40 20.59 -9.82
CA TRP A 170 -6.50 21.50 -10.09
C TRP A 170 -6.10 22.97 -9.89
N ASN A 171 -5.46 23.28 -8.77
CA ASN A 171 -5.02 24.63 -8.45
C ASN A 171 -3.88 25.15 -9.35
N ARG A 172 -3.15 24.26 -10.04
CA ARG A 172 -2.01 24.60 -10.91
C ARG A 172 -2.28 24.33 -12.38
N ARG A 173 -3.51 23.99 -12.76
CA ARG A 173 -3.89 23.59 -14.11
C ARG A 173 -3.54 24.64 -15.16
N ASP A 174 -3.71 25.92 -14.82
CA ASP A 174 -3.39 27.05 -15.72
C ASP A 174 -1.89 27.16 -16.04
N ALA A 175 -1.04 26.64 -15.15
CA ALA A 175 0.42 26.61 -15.31
C ALA A 175 0.92 25.36 -16.06
N PHE A 176 0.03 24.44 -16.45
CA PHE A 176 0.42 23.31 -17.29
C PHE A 176 0.57 23.79 -18.73
N GLU A 177 1.80 23.77 -19.26
CA GLU A 177 2.16 24.30 -20.59
C GLU A 177 2.40 23.20 -21.63
N GLY A 178 2.11 21.93 -21.33
CA GLY A 178 2.35 20.82 -22.25
C GLY A 178 3.84 20.53 -22.53
N ARG A 179 4.76 21.09 -21.73
CA ARG A 179 6.22 20.83 -21.85
C ARG A 179 6.63 19.43 -21.39
N SER A 180 5.76 18.75 -20.65
CA SER A 180 5.88 17.33 -20.29
C SER A 180 4.52 16.68 -20.48
N THR A 181 4.49 15.35 -20.60
CA THR A 181 3.22 14.62 -20.62
C THR A 181 2.40 14.91 -19.37
N PHE A 182 1.08 14.85 -19.48
CA PHE A 182 0.18 15.06 -18.35
C PHE A 182 0.45 14.09 -17.20
N ARG A 183 0.73 12.83 -17.55
CA ARG A 183 1.18 11.80 -16.62
C ARG A 183 2.44 12.22 -15.85
N ALA A 184 3.50 12.64 -16.56
CA ALA A 184 4.73 13.08 -15.91
C ALA A 184 4.52 14.30 -15.00
N TRP A 185 3.62 15.20 -15.41
CA TRP A 185 3.22 16.35 -14.62
C TRP A 185 2.51 15.96 -13.31
N LEU A 186 1.58 14.99 -13.34
CA LEU A 186 0.92 14.47 -12.14
C LEU A 186 1.91 13.77 -11.18
N TYR A 187 2.80 12.92 -11.71
CA TYR A 187 3.83 12.26 -10.89
C TYR A 187 4.76 13.27 -10.20
N ARG A 188 5.08 14.39 -10.86
CA ARG A 188 5.84 15.49 -10.24
C ARG A 188 5.09 16.11 -9.07
N ILE A 189 3.78 16.34 -9.23
CA ILE A 189 2.97 16.90 -8.15
C ILE A 189 2.87 15.90 -6.99
N ALA A 190 2.61 14.63 -7.27
CA ALA A 190 2.51 13.56 -6.27
C ALA A 190 3.80 13.35 -5.48
N THR A 191 4.94 13.31 -6.18
CA THR A 191 6.25 13.17 -5.54
C THR A 191 6.52 14.34 -4.61
N ASN A 192 6.22 15.57 -5.04
CA ASN A 192 6.40 16.75 -4.21
C ASN A 192 5.43 16.78 -3.01
N ALA A 193 4.18 16.35 -3.18
CA ALA A 193 3.23 16.21 -2.08
C ALA A 193 3.75 15.22 -1.02
N CYS A 194 4.25 14.06 -1.45
CA CYS A 194 4.86 13.07 -0.55
C CYS A 194 6.11 13.61 0.15
N LEU A 195 7.00 14.31 -0.57
CA LEU A 195 8.20 14.93 0.02
C LEU A 195 7.84 16.00 1.06
N ASP A 196 6.81 16.81 0.78
CA ASP A 196 6.29 17.79 1.74
C ASP A 196 5.72 17.12 2.97
N PHE A 197 4.93 16.06 2.79
CA PHE A 197 4.36 15.27 3.87
C PHE A 197 5.45 14.66 4.75
N LEU A 198 6.45 13.99 4.16
CA LEU A 198 7.56 13.35 4.87
C LEU A 198 8.45 14.36 5.61
N ARG A 199 8.57 15.58 5.08
CA ARG A 199 9.29 16.68 5.75
C ARG A 199 8.55 17.20 6.99
N ARG A 200 7.20 17.21 6.96
CA ARG A 200 6.37 17.63 8.11
C ARG A 200 6.18 16.52 9.13
N ASN A 201 6.19 15.27 8.68
CA ASN A 201 5.97 14.06 9.46
C ASN A 201 7.27 13.26 9.51
N GLU A 202 8.31 13.81 10.16
CA GLU A 202 9.57 13.09 10.28
C GLU A 202 9.37 11.81 11.09
N ARG A 203 9.34 10.68 10.39
CA ARG A 203 9.28 9.34 10.95
C ARG A 203 10.53 8.60 10.52
N ARG A 204 11.11 7.81 11.42
CA ARG A 204 12.32 7.03 11.18
C ARG A 204 12.07 5.58 11.59
N PRO A 205 12.57 4.59 10.83
CA PRO A 205 12.48 3.20 11.24
C PRO A 205 13.09 3.03 12.63
N GLN A 206 12.40 2.28 13.48
CA GLN A 206 12.76 2.07 14.88
C GLN A 206 13.27 0.64 15.06
N ARG A 207 13.98 0.38 16.16
CA ARG A 207 14.23 -0.99 16.60
C ARG A 207 13.05 -1.45 17.45
N TYR A 208 12.72 -2.72 17.35
CA TYR A 208 11.91 -3.33 18.38
C TYR A 208 12.69 -3.39 19.70
N GLU A 209 11.98 -3.24 20.81
CA GLU A 209 12.54 -3.43 22.15
C GLU A 209 11.94 -4.72 22.74
N PRO A 210 12.72 -5.54 23.46
CA PRO A 210 12.17 -6.70 24.16
C PRO A 210 11.09 -6.29 25.17
N VAL A 211 9.94 -6.96 25.15
CA VAL A 211 8.88 -6.75 26.14
C VAL A 211 9.21 -7.58 27.40
N PRO A 212 9.25 -6.98 28.61
CA PRO A 212 9.55 -7.72 29.84
C PRO A 212 8.58 -8.89 30.08
N GLY A 213 9.13 -10.06 30.39
CA GLY A 213 8.35 -11.28 30.65
C GLY A 213 7.85 -12.00 29.39
N MET A 214 8.30 -11.58 28.21
CA MET A 214 7.99 -12.21 26.93
C MET A 214 9.27 -12.74 26.29
N ASP A 215 9.28 -14.03 25.96
CA ASP A 215 10.35 -14.63 25.17
C ASP A 215 10.13 -14.27 23.70
N ASN A 216 10.99 -13.39 23.16
CA ASN A 216 10.93 -12.96 21.76
C ASN A 216 11.88 -13.80 20.87
N GLY A 217 12.53 -14.82 21.44
CA GLY A 217 13.53 -15.64 20.77
C GLY A 217 14.96 -15.09 20.89
N ALA A 218 15.90 -15.80 20.26
CA ALA A 218 17.34 -15.58 20.44
C ALA A 218 17.99 -14.65 19.40
N ALA A 219 17.26 -14.29 18.33
CA ALA A 219 17.79 -13.49 17.24
C ALA A 219 17.25 -12.04 17.28
N GLU A 220 17.98 -11.14 16.61
CA GLU A 220 17.57 -9.75 16.49
C GLU A 220 16.34 -9.63 15.58
N PRO A 221 15.33 -8.82 15.96
CA PRO A 221 14.18 -8.59 15.10
C PRO A 221 14.56 -7.81 13.85
N PRO A 222 13.72 -7.89 12.80
CA PRO A 222 13.82 -6.95 11.69
C PRO A 222 13.55 -5.52 12.17
N VAL A 223 13.80 -4.55 11.30
CA VAL A 223 13.54 -3.15 11.63
C VAL A 223 12.03 -2.89 11.70
N ARG A 224 11.60 -2.12 12.71
CA ARG A 224 10.21 -1.72 12.90
C ARG A 224 9.90 -0.45 12.11
N VAL A 225 9.08 -0.59 11.08
CA VAL A 225 8.46 0.55 10.38
C VAL A 225 7.05 0.72 10.92
N THR A 226 6.87 1.60 11.91
CA THR A 226 5.60 1.71 12.65
C THR A 226 4.42 2.21 11.83
N TRP A 227 4.66 2.79 10.67
CA TRP A 227 3.62 3.29 9.77
C TRP A 227 3.41 2.40 8.54
N LEU A 228 4.11 1.26 8.45
CA LEU A 228 3.90 0.34 7.35
C LEU A 228 2.47 -0.21 7.42
N GLN A 229 1.76 -0.17 6.29
CA GLN A 229 0.43 -0.75 6.17
C GLN A 229 0.36 -1.67 4.94
N PRO A 230 -0.49 -2.70 4.97
CA PRO A 230 -0.68 -3.62 3.87
C PRO A 230 -1.49 -2.96 2.75
N TYR A 231 -1.22 -3.34 1.51
CA TYR A 231 -1.87 -2.83 0.31
C TYR A 231 -2.69 -3.92 -0.38
N PRO A 232 -3.98 -3.69 -0.70
CA PRO A 232 -4.82 -4.69 -1.35
C PRO A 232 -4.39 -5.00 -2.79
N ASP A 233 -4.15 -6.27 -3.08
CA ASP A 233 -3.75 -6.71 -4.42
C ASP A 233 -4.84 -6.52 -5.48
N ALA A 234 -6.10 -6.56 -5.07
CA ALA A 234 -7.23 -6.30 -5.94
C ALA A 234 -7.15 -4.93 -6.62
N LEU A 235 -6.51 -3.96 -5.97
CA LEU A 235 -6.26 -2.66 -6.56
C LEU A 235 -5.10 -2.78 -7.57
N LEU A 236 -4.00 -3.47 -7.25
CA LEU A 236 -2.81 -3.61 -8.12
C LEU A 236 -3.05 -4.27 -9.47
N ALA A 237 -4.14 -5.04 -9.63
CA ALA A 237 -4.53 -5.66 -10.89
C ALA A 237 -4.82 -4.62 -11.99
N ASP A 238 -5.32 -3.44 -11.61
CA ASP A 238 -5.72 -2.40 -12.56
C ASP A 238 -4.50 -1.67 -13.17
N VAL A 239 -3.36 -1.54 -12.46
CA VAL A 239 -2.12 -0.93 -12.99
C VAL A 239 -1.46 -1.80 -14.06
N ALA A 240 -1.64 -3.12 -14.01
CA ALA A 240 -0.94 -4.04 -14.91
C ALA A 240 -1.54 -4.08 -16.32
N SER A 241 -2.68 -3.42 -16.55
CA SER A 241 -3.46 -3.48 -17.78
C SER A 241 -2.98 -2.51 -18.90
N THR A 242 -2.05 -1.61 -18.62
CA THR A 242 -1.50 -0.64 -19.59
C THR A 242 -0.19 -1.15 -20.22
N ASP A 243 -0.27 -1.93 -21.30
CA ASP A 243 0.84 -2.30 -22.21
C ASP A 243 2.24 -2.38 -21.56
N VAL A 244 2.36 -3.09 -20.44
CA VAL A 244 3.61 -3.18 -19.70
C VAL A 244 4.42 -4.35 -20.27
N GLU A 245 5.60 -4.07 -20.82
CA GLU A 245 6.58 -5.09 -21.20
C GLU A 245 6.82 -6.08 -20.04
N PRO A 246 7.00 -7.39 -20.30
CA PRO A 246 7.11 -8.42 -19.27
C PRO A 246 8.13 -8.11 -18.17
N GLU A 247 9.25 -7.46 -18.53
CA GLU A 247 10.32 -7.07 -17.61
C GLU A 247 9.89 -5.95 -16.64
N ARG A 248 9.14 -4.94 -17.13
CA ARG A 248 8.60 -3.86 -16.28
C ARG A 248 7.50 -4.35 -15.35
N ALA A 249 6.71 -5.32 -15.79
CA ALA A 249 5.73 -6.00 -14.93
C ALA A 249 6.42 -6.75 -13.79
N ALA A 250 7.57 -7.40 -14.04
CA ALA A 250 8.37 -8.06 -13.03
C ALA A 250 8.97 -7.08 -11.99
N VAL A 251 9.56 -5.96 -12.44
CA VAL A 251 10.08 -4.91 -11.54
C VAL A 251 8.97 -4.29 -10.68
N SER A 252 7.77 -4.11 -11.24
CA SER A 252 6.61 -3.66 -10.47
C SER A 252 6.20 -4.66 -9.38
N ARG A 253 6.51 -5.97 -9.51
CA ARG A 253 6.27 -7.02 -8.49
C ARG A 253 7.26 -6.97 -7.36
N GLU A 254 8.55 -6.98 -7.69
CA GLU A 254 9.63 -6.88 -6.70
C GLU A 254 9.46 -5.66 -5.77
N THR A 255 8.88 -4.58 -6.30
CA THR A 255 8.81 -3.28 -5.62
C THR A 255 7.54 -3.08 -4.79
N MET A 256 6.67 -4.09 -4.72
CA MET A 256 5.41 -4.03 -3.96
C MET A 256 5.40 -4.94 -2.73
N GLU A 257 6.37 -5.84 -2.58
CA GLU A 257 6.48 -6.68 -1.38
C GLU A 257 6.76 -5.84 -0.13
N LEU A 258 6.25 -6.31 1.01
CA LEU A 258 6.42 -5.63 2.30
C LEU A 258 7.89 -5.49 2.67
N VAL A 259 8.72 -6.49 2.40
CA VAL A 259 10.17 -6.44 2.69
C VAL A 259 10.85 -5.31 1.91
N PHE A 260 10.51 -5.14 0.63
CA PHE A 260 11.02 -4.05 -0.18
C PHE A 260 10.52 -2.70 0.31
N LEU A 261 9.22 -2.58 0.60
CA LEU A 261 8.63 -1.33 1.06
C LEU A 261 9.19 -0.90 2.41
N ALA A 262 9.40 -1.83 3.34
CA ALA A 262 10.08 -1.58 4.59
C ALA A 262 11.52 -1.13 4.36
N ALA A 263 12.26 -1.80 3.47
CA ALA A 263 13.66 -1.48 3.18
C ALA A 263 13.83 -0.07 2.58
N ILE A 264 12.98 0.35 1.63
CA ILE A 264 13.04 1.72 1.08
C ILE A 264 12.65 2.79 2.11
N GLN A 265 11.96 2.44 3.20
CA GLN A 265 11.66 3.39 4.29
C GLN A 265 12.93 3.87 5.03
N HIS A 266 14.05 3.17 4.89
CA HIS A 266 15.34 3.60 5.45
C HIS A 266 16.00 4.74 4.68
N LEU A 267 15.61 4.94 3.43
CA LEU A 267 16.20 5.96 2.58
C LEU A 267 15.70 7.34 2.99
N PRO A 268 16.58 8.36 3.01
CA PRO A 268 16.14 9.75 3.06
C PRO A 268 15.09 10.02 1.96
N PRO A 269 14.04 10.81 2.21
CA PRO A 269 12.90 10.96 1.29
C PRO A 269 13.29 11.27 -0.16
N ARG A 270 14.27 12.15 -0.39
CA ARG A 270 14.76 12.47 -1.73
C ARG A 270 15.52 11.31 -2.40
N GLN A 271 16.30 10.54 -1.64
CA GLN A 271 16.96 9.36 -2.18
C GLN A 271 15.94 8.26 -2.54
N ARG A 272 14.89 8.12 -1.73
CA ARG A 272 13.74 7.25 -2.02
C ARG A 272 13.04 7.66 -3.31
N ALA A 273 12.72 8.94 -3.47
CA ALA A 273 12.12 9.46 -4.70
C ALA A 273 12.98 9.17 -5.93
N VAL A 274 14.28 9.45 -5.86
CA VAL A 274 15.23 9.13 -6.95
C VAL A 274 15.24 7.63 -7.29
N LEU A 275 15.27 6.76 -6.27
CA LEU A 275 15.25 5.31 -6.48
C LEU A 275 13.94 4.84 -7.14
N ILE A 276 12.79 5.35 -6.70
CA ILE A 276 11.50 4.99 -7.30
C ILE A 276 11.43 5.46 -8.76
N LEU A 277 11.74 6.72 -9.04
CA LEU A 277 11.65 7.25 -10.40
C LEU A 277 12.62 6.54 -11.37
N ARG A 278 13.86 6.26 -10.93
CA ARG A 278 14.90 5.64 -11.76
C ARG A 278 14.78 4.14 -11.89
N ASP A 279 14.71 3.43 -10.76
CA ASP A 279 14.83 1.96 -10.73
C ASP A 279 13.45 1.27 -10.78
N VAL A 280 12.35 1.96 -10.42
CA VAL A 280 10.99 1.38 -10.44
C VAL A 280 10.18 1.85 -11.64
N LEU A 281 10.16 3.16 -11.93
CA LEU A 281 9.42 3.71 -13.07
C LEU A 281 10.25 3.78 -14.36
N GLY A 282 11.57 3.65 -14.26
CA GLY A 282 12.48 3.66 -15.42
C GLY A 282 12.64 5.03 -16.08
N TRP A 283 12.31 6.13 -15.40
CA TRP A 283 12.43 7.48 -15.96
C TRP A 283 13.88 7.87 -16.18
N PRO A 284 14.26 8.56 -17.27
CA PRO A 284 15.61 9.07 -17.49
C PRO A 284 16.17 9.91 -16.33
N ALA A 285 17.50 9.95 -16.21
CA ALA A 285 18.16 10.73 -15.16
C ALA A 285 17.96 12.25 -15.35
N ALA A 286 17.84 12.72 -16.60
CA ALA A 286 17.52 14.09 -16.93
C ALA A 286 16.12 14.48 -16.43
N ASP A 287 15.11 13.68 -16.78
CA ASP A 287 13.71 13.90 -16.40
C ASP A 287 13.54 13.84 -14.88
N THR A 288 14.20 12.88 -14.22
CA THR A 288 14.23 12.79 -12.74
C THR A 288 14.86 14.03 -12.11
N ALA A 289 15.93 14.56 -12.70
CA ALA A 289 16.63 15.74 -12.22
C ALA A 289 15.76 16.99 -12.34
N GLU A 290 15.10 17.18 -13.49
CA GLU A 290 14.14 18.26 -13.69
C GLU A 290 12.96 18.16 -12.72
N GLN A 291 12.37 16.97 -12.59
CA GLN A 291 11.20 16.73 -11.73
C GLN A 291 11.47 17.03 -10.24
N LEU A 292 12.67 16.69 -9.76
CA LEU A 292 13.05 16.83 -8.36
C LEU A 292 13.79 18.14 -8.03
N ASP A 293 13.98 19.02 -9.02
CA ASP A 293 14.82 20.23 -8.91
C ASP A 293 16.23 19.89 -8.38
N MET A 294 16.87 18.97 -9.09
CA MET A 294 18.21 18.44 -8.79
C MET A 294 19.08 18.51 -10.04
N SER A 295 20.41 18.42 -9.88
CA SER A 295 21.28 18.14 -11.03
C SER A 295 21.29 16.64 -11.37
N VAL A 296 21.54 16.29 -12.63
CA VAL A 296 21.73 14.88 -13.06
C VAL A 296 22.83 14.19 -12.23
N ALA A 297 23.91 14.92 -11.92
CA ALA A 297 24.98 14.41 -11.05
C ALA A 297 24.48 14.10 -9.63
N SER A 298 23.60 14.95 -9.08
CA SER A 298 22.97 14.73 -7.77
C SER A 298 22.02 13.54 -7.78
N VAL A 299 21.25 13.33 -8.87
CA VAL A 299 20.39 12.15 -9.06
C VAL A 299 21.23 10.87 -9.08
N ASN A 300 22.27 10.82 -9.92
CA ASN A 300 23.16 9.66 -10.01
C ASN A 300 23.84 9.35 -8.66
N SER A 301 24.31 10.40 -7.97
CA SER A 301 24.92 10.28 -6.65
C SER A 301 23.93 9.81 -5.58
N ALA A 302 22.67 10.25 -5.63
CA ALA A 302 21.62 9.79 -4.72
C ALA A 302 21.32 8.30 -4.94
N LEU A 303 21.23 7.86 -6.20
CA LEU A 303 20.98 6.47 -6.56
C LEU A 303 22.14 5.54 -6.14
N GLN A 304 23.39 6.00 -6.34
CA GLN A 304 24.59 5.29 -5.87
C GLN A 304 24.61 5.09 -4.35
N ARG A 305 24.00 5.99 -3.56
CA ARG A 305 23.86 5.82 -2.10
C ARG A 305 22.65 4.98 -1.71
N ALA A 306 21.55 5.11 -2.46
CA ALA A 306 20.31 4.41 -2.17
C ALA A 306 20.47 2.89 -2.33
N ARG A 307 21.10 2.42 -3.42
CA ARG A 307 21.24 0.99 -3.72
C ARG A 307 22.00 0.20 -2.64
N PRO A 308 23.17 0.64 -2.14
CA PRO A 308 23.85 -0.05 -1.03
C PRO A 308 23.08 0.00 0.29
N ALA A 309 22.31 1.08 0.55
CA ALA A 309 21.47 1.15 1.74
C ALA A 309 20.33 0.13 1.66
N LEU A 310 19.71 -0.02 0.48
CA LEU A 310 18.67 -1.00 0.24
C LEU A 310 19.19 -2.45 0.42
N ARG A 311 20.37 -2.76 -0.14
CA ARG A 311 21.02 -4.08 0.00
C ARG A 311 21.34 -4.49 1.44
N ARG A 312 21.42 -3.54 2.38
CA ARG A 312 21.63 -3.86 3.82
C ARG A 312 20.36 -4.30 4.52
N HIS A 313 19.20 -4.05 3.91
CA HIS A 313 17.89 -4.28 4.52
C HIS A 313 17.04 -5.28 3.71
N LEU A 314 17.43 -5.58 2.47
CA LEU A 314 16.89 -6.68 1.68
C LEU A 314 17.70 -7.97 1.94
N PRO A 315 17.09 -9.15 1.70
CA PRO A 315 17.81 -10.42 1.60
C PRO A 315 18.99 -10.36 0.60
N GLU A 316 19.83 -11.39 0.55
CA GLU A 316 21.06 -11.35 -0.27
C GLU A 316 20.82 -11.60 -1.77
N ARG A 317 19.81 -12.40 -2.17
CA ARG A 317 19.57 -12.73 -3.58
C ARG A 317 18.29 -12.12 -4.11
N ARG A 318 18.34 -11.65 -5.35
CA ARG A 318 17.22 -11.01 -6.04
C ARG A 318 16.00 -11.90 -6.25
N SER A 319 16.23 -13.20 -6.32
CA SER A 319 15.19 -14.23 -6.34
C SER A 319 14.36 -14.29 -5.06
N ASP A 320 14.94 -13.85 -3.94
CA ASP A 320 14.40 -14.03 -2.58
C ASP A 320 13.40 -12.90 -2.21
N TRP A 321 13.16 -11.96 -3.13
CA TRP A 321 12.11 -10.92 -3.05
C TRP A 321 11.28 -10.85 -4.34
N THR A 322 11.25 -11.94 -5.12
CA THR A 322 10.40 -12.07 -6.31
C THR A 322 9.25 -13.03 -6.04
N ALA A 323 8.08 -12.49 -5.73
CA ALA A 323 6.84 -13.24 -5.76
C ALA A 323 6.35 -13.48 -7.20
N PRO A 324 5.77 -14.66 -7.50
CA PRO A 324 5.13 -14.94 -8.78
C PRO A 324 3.91 -14.04 -9.04
N ALA A 325 3.51 -13.91 -10.32
CA ALA A 325 2.44 -13.00 -10.77
C ALA A 325 1.10 -13.20 -10.07
N HIS A 326 0.86 -14.45 -9.67
CA HIS A 326 -0.21 -14.85 -8.79
C HIS A 326 0.41 -15.79 -7.75
N PRO A 327 -0.17 -15.84 -6.55
CA PRO A 327 0.15 -16.86 -5.55
C PRO A 327 0.17 -18.22 -6.24
N THR A 328 1.28 -18.93 -6.10
CA THR A 328 1.39 -20.29 -6.62
C THR A 328 0.29 -21.16 -6.03
N SER A 329 -0.07 -22.23 -6.72
CA SER A 329 -1.00 -23.22 -6.17
C SER A 329 -0.52 -23.75 -4.82
N GLN A 330 0.80 -23.86 -4.65
CA GLN A 330 1.45 -24.26 -3.39
C GLN A 330 1.26 -23.22 -2.28
N GLU A 331 1.48 -21.93 -2.54
CA GLU A 331 1.25 -20.86 -1.56
C GLU A 331 -0.21 -20.78 -1.13
N ARG A 332 -1.16 -20.97 -2.07
CA ARG A 332 -2.59 -21.05 -1.75
C ARG A 332 -2.93 -22.26 -0.88
N GLU A 333 -2.32 -23.41 -1.15
CA GLU A 333 -2.49 -24.62 -0.33
C GLU A 333 -1.95 -24.41 1.09
N ILE A 334 -0.77 -23.80 1.23
CA ILE A 334 -0.17 -23.50 2.53
C ILE A 334 -1.01 -22.49 3.30
N LEU A 335 -1.50 -21.42 2.64
CA LEU A 335 -2.41 -20.45 3.25
C LEU A 335 -3.69 -21.14 3.75
N GLN A 336 -4.30 -22.02 2.94
CA GLN A 336 -5.50 -22.74 3.34
C GLN A 336 -5.24 -23.66 4.55
N ARG A 337 -4.14 -24.43 4.53
CA ARG A 337 -3.75 -25.28 5.66
C ARG A 337 -3.48 -24.48 6.93
N TYR A 338 -2.86 -23.31 6.80
CA TYR A 338 -2.62 -22.39 7.92
C TYR A 338 -3.95 -21.90 8.52
N MET A 339 -4.87 -21.43 7.68
CA MET A 339 -6.19 -20.97 8.12
C MET A 339 -6.99 -22.10 8.79
N ASP A 340 -7.01 -23.29 8.20
CA ASP A 340 -7.74 -24.44 8.75
C ASP A 340 -7.19 -24.85 10.12
N ALA A 341 -5.85 -24.86 10.27
CA ALA A 341 -5.20 -25.18 11.53
C ALA A 341 -5.48 -24.10 12.60
N ALA A 342 -5.43 -22.82 12.23
CA ALA A 342 -5.74 -21.71 13.13
C ALA A 342 -7.23 -21.72 13.57
N ASP A 343 -8.15 -22.00 12.65
CA ASP A 343 -9.60 -22.12 12.92
C ASP A 343 -9.90 -23.27 13.88
N GLN A 344 -9.17 -24.38 13.76
CA GLN A 344 -9.31 -25.56 14.62
C GLN A 344 -8.49 -25.48 15.93
N ALA A 345 -7.74 -24.39 16.14
CA ALA A 345 -6.79 -24.23 17.24
C ALA A 345 -5.73 -25.37 17.30
N ASP A 346 -5.34 -25.92 16.15
CA ASP A 346 -4.33 -26.96 16.04
C ASP A 346 -2.92 -26.35 16.04
N ALA A 347 -2.40 -26.15 17.25
CA ALA A 347 -1.06 -25.59 17.45
C ALA A 347 0.07 -26.46 16.86
N ALA A 348 -0.15 -27.77 16.70
CA ALA A 348 0.86 -28.66 16.15
C ALA A 348 0.99 -28.44 14.64
N VAL A 349 -0.13 -28.41 13.93
CA VAL A 349 -0.15 -28.15 12.48
C VAL A 349 0.33 -26.73 12.18
N VAL A 350 -0.06 -25.73 12.98
CA VAL A 350 0.49 -24.37 12.83
C VAL A 350 2.02 -24.40 12.96
N ALA A 351 2.56 -25.04 13.99
CA ALA A 351 4.01 -25.14 14.19
C ALA A 351 4.71 -25.89 13.03
N GLU A 352 4.07 -26.90 12.44
CA GLU A 352 4.59 -27.61 11.27
C GLU A 352 4.63 -26.73 10.01
N LEU A 353 3.77 -25.73 9.86
CA LEU A 353 3.79 -24.87 8.66
C LEU A 353 4.87 -23.79 8.73
N LEU A 354 5.33 -23.43 9.93
CA LEU A 354 6.35 -22.40 10.16
C LEU A 354 7.77 -22.92 9.87
N SER A 355 8.69 -22.06 9.43
CA SER A 355 10.12 -22.36 9.48
C SER A 355 10.62 -22.40 10.94
N GLU A 356 11.84 -22.87 11.16
CA GLU A 356 12.42 -22.88 12.53
C GLU A 356 12.75 -21.46 13.01
N ASP A 357 13.15 -20.60 12.08
CA ASP A 357 13.60 -19.21 12.24
C ASP A 357 12.51 -18.18 11.90
N VAL A 358 11.23 -18.59 11.89
CA VAL A 358 10.11 -17.74 11.48
C VAL A 358 10.10 -16.41 12.24
N VAL A 359 9.80 -15.33 11.51
CA VAL A 359 9.68 -13.99 12.08
C VAL A 359 8.21 -13.59 12.16
N LEU A 360 7.75 -13.18 13.34
CA LEU A 360 6.44 -12.55 13.52
C LEU A 360 6.64 -11.09 13.92
N THR A 361 5.99 -10.16 13.22
CA THR A 361 5.96 -8.74 13.60
C THR A 361 4.54 -8.18 13.53
N MET A 362 4.25 -7.15 14.34
CA MET A 362 2.89 -6.60 14.42
C MET A 362 2.82 -5.06 14.30
N PRO A 363 3.39 -4.38 13.29
CA PRO A 363 3.32 -2.92 13.21
C PRO A 363 1.85 -2.38 13.18
N PRO A 364 1.53 -1.26 13.85
CA PRO A 364 2.40 -0.40 14.66
C PRO A 364 2.70 -0.97 16.05
N ASN A 365 2.07 -2.07 16.48
CA ASN A 365 2.30 -2.68 17.79
C ASN A 365 3.78 -3.13 17.98
N PRO A 366 4.30 -3.07 19.22
CA PRO A 366 5.70 -3.37 19.50
C PRO A 366 6.00 -4.86 19.62
N PHE A 367 5.05 -5.75 19.33
CA PHE A 367 5.23 -7.20 19.45
C PHE A 367 6.01 -7.75 18.27
N TRP A 368 6.96 -8.63 18.58
CA TRP A 368 7.82 -9.32 17.63
C TRP A 368 8.32 -10.64 18.22
N PHE A 369 8.56 -11.63 17.37
CA PHE A 369 9.15 -12.90 17.75
C PHE A 369 10.05 -13.40 16.62
N VAL A 370 11.20 -13.98 16.98
CA VAL A 370 12.05 -14.69 16.03
C VAL A 370 12.26 -16.11 16.51
N GLY A 371 11.82 -17.06 15.69
CA GLY A 371 11.89 -18.48 15.96
C GLY A 371 10.53 -19.09 16.32
N ARG A 372 10.33 -20.31 15.84
CA ARG A 372 9.07 -21.06 15.98
C ARG A 372 8.65 -21.21 17.43
N ASP A 373 9.58 -21.56 18.33
CA ASP A 373 9.25 -21.82 19.73
C ASP A 373 8.76 -20.58 20.46
N ALA A 374 9.42 -19.43 20.26
CA ALA A 374 9.02 -18.14 20.85
C ALA A 374 7.65 -17.70 20.33
N MET A 375 7.43 -17.76 19.01
CA MET A 375 6.14 -17.45 18.40
C MET A 375 5.02 -18.37 18.92
N MET A 376 5.27 -19.68 19.00
CA MET A 376 4.26 -20.63 19.47
C MET A 376 3.99 -20.50 20.97
N ALA A 377 4.99 -20.12 21.78
CA ALA A 377 4.79 -19.83 23.21
C ALA A 377 3.87 -18.61 23.41
N PHE A 378 3.90 -17.64 22.51
CA PHE A 378 2.98 -16.51 22.50
C PHE A 378 1.56 -16.87 22.04
N ILE A 379 1.43 -17.66 20.98
CA ILE A 379 0.13 -17.97 20.37
C ILE A 379 -0.66 -19.00 21.19
N LYS A 380 -0.04 -20.08 21.65
CA LYS A 380 -0.71 -21.22 22.30
C LYS A 380 -1.67 -20.81 23.44
N PRO A 381 -1.30 -19.93 24.39
CA PRO A 381 -2.19 -19.52 25.46
C PRO A 381 -3.46 -18.79 24.98
N SER A 382 -3.42 -18.18 23.80
CA SER A 382 -4.56 -17.42 23.26
C SER A 382 -5.63 -18.29 22.60
N ILE A 383 -5.27 -19.51 22.19
CA ILE A 383 -6.15 -20.45 21.47
C ILE A 383 -6.59 -21.66 22.32
N ASP A 384 -5.94 -21.92 23.45
CA ASP A 384 -6.31 -22.99 24.37
C ASP A 384 -7.49 -22.59 25.28
N PRO A 385 -8.67 -23.25 25.20
CA PRO A 385 -9.81 -22.94 26.07
C PRO A 385 -9.57 -23.13 27.57
N ALA A 386 -8.56 -23.92 27.95
CA ALA A 386 -8.17 -24.10 29.35
C ALA A 386 -7.25 -22.98 29.87
N SER A 387 -6.71 -22.16 28.97
CA SER A 387 -5.82 -21.05 29.33
C SER A 387 -6.59 -19.84 29.86
N PRO A 388 -6.08 -19.16 30.91
CA PRO A 388 -6.64 -17.89 31.36
C PRO A 388 -6.49 -16.75 30.33
N HIS A 389 -5.66 -16.96 29.29
CA HIS A 389 -5.45 -16.03 28.18
C HIS A 389 -6.28 -16.38 26.94
N PHE A 390 -7.19 -17.35 27.04
CA PHE A 390 -8.04 -17.77 25.93
C PHE A 390 -8.80 -16.57 25.34
N GLN A 391 -8.58 -16.31 24.06
CA GLN A 391 -9.18 -15.17 23.38
C GLN A 391 -10.51 -15.51 22.71
N GLY A 392 -10.79 -16.78 22.42
CA GLY A 392 -12.01 -17.21 21.75
C GLY A 392 -11.73 -18.13 20.57
N THR A 393 -12.73 -18.31 19.72
CA THR A 393 -12.63 -19.16 18.52
C THR A 393 -12.39 -18.31 17.29
N TRP A 394 -11.48 -18.76 16.44
CA TRP A 394 -11.10 -18.06 15.21
C TRP A 394 -11.92 -18.52 14.01
N LYS A 395 -11.96 -17.65 13.00
CA LYS A 395 -12.39 -17.95 11.63
C LYS A 395 -11.56 -17.10 10.69
N HIS A 396 -11.04 -17.67 9.61
CA HIS A 396 -10.24 -16.92 8.64
C HIS A 396 -10.92 -16.84 7.27
N LEU A 397 -10.62 -15.77 6.53
CA LEU A 397 -10.90 -15.65 5.10
C LEU A 397 -9.60 -15.39 4.32
N PRO A 398 -9.39 -16.02 3.16
CA PRO A 398 -8.21 -15.77 2.34
C PRO A 398 -8.28 -14.40 1.68
N THR A 399 -7.13 -13.74 1.54
CA THR A 399 -6.93 -12.54 0.73
C THR A 399 -5.47 -12.44 0.29
N PHE A 400 -5.11 -11.34 -0.38
CA PHE A 400 -3.73 -11.06 -0.80
C PHE A 400 -3.39 -9.61 -0.53
N ALA A 401 -2.21 -9.40 0.04
CA ALA A 401 -1.67 -8.09 0.35
C ALA A 401 -0.24 -8.00 -0.15
N ASN A 402 0.11 -6.91 -0.84
CA ASN A 402 1.48 -6.69 -1.31
C ASN A 402 2.06 -7.88 -2.09
N ARG A 403 1.23 -8.53 -2.92
CA ARG A 403 1.55 -9.74 -3.70
C ARG A 403 1.92 -10.97 -2.88
N GLN A 404 1.51 -10.99 -1.61
CA GLN A 404 1.75 -12.08 -0.68
C GLN A 404 0.43 -12.68 -0.19
N PRO A 405 0.38 -14.01 0.06
CA PRO A 405 -0.75 -14.66 0.72
C PRO A 405 -1.09 -13.99 2.05
N ALA A 406 -2.37 -13.74 2.30
CA ALA A 406 -2.81 -13.14 3.55
C ALA A 406 -4.07 -13.82 4.10
N ALA A 407 -4.15 -13.89 5.43
CA ALA A 407 -5.29 -14.42 6.16
C ALA A 407 -5.97 -13.29 6.95
N ALA A 408 -7.24 -13.06 6.66
CA ALA A 408 -8.07 -12.14 7.45
C ALA A 408 -8.69 -12.91 8.61
N GLY A 409 -8.17 -12.70 9.81
CA GLY A 409 -8.60 -13.36 11.04
C GLY A 409 -9.76 -12.65 11.73
N TYR A 410 -10.79 -13.42 12.03
CA TYR A 410 -11.96 -12.99 12.79
C TYR A 410 -12.05 -13.76 14.09
N LEU A 411 -12.28 -13.05 15.18
CA LEU A 411 -12.34 -13.64 16.52
C LEU A 411 -13.75 -13.54 17.08
N ARG A 412 -14.30 -14.67 17.51
CA ARG A 412 -15.50 -14.73 18.34
C ARG A 412 -15.08 -14.93 19.79
N ARG A 413 -15.21 -13.88 20.60
CA ARG A 413 -14.86 -13.87 22.03
C ARG A 413 -15.77 -14.81 22.83
N PRO A 414 -15.30 -15.40 23.95
CA PRO A 414 -16.14 -16.20 24.84
C PRO A 414 -17.40 -15.44 25.26
N GLY A 415 -18.55 -16.12 25.25
CA GLY A 415 -19.85 -15.52 25.59
C GLY A 415 -20.46 -14.61 24.51
N THR A 416 -19.83 -14.50 23.33
CA THR A 416 -20.36 -13.74 22.19
C THR A 416 -20.74 -14.67 21.03
N THR A 417 -21.59 -14.19 20.13
CA THR A 417 -22.08 -14.95 18.97
C THR A 417 -21.48 -14.51 17.63
N VAL A 418 -20.84 -13.34 17.59
CA VAL A 418 -20.38 -12.68 16.36
C VAL A 418 -18.87 -12.80 16.24
N TYR A 419 -18.41 -13.15 15.04
CA TYR A 419 -17.00 -13.08 14.67
C TYR A 419 -16.67 -11.65 14.25
N ARG A 420 -15.68 -11.02 14.89
CA ARG A 420 -15.25 -9.65 14.59
C ARG A 420 -13.86 -9.66 13.97
N ALA A 421 -13.64 -8.81 12.97
CA ALA A 421 -12.33 -8.61 12.37
C ALA A 421 -11.30 -8.27 13.46
N GLN A 422 -10.18 -8.99 13.46
CA GLN A 422 -9.21 -8.94 14.55
C GLN A 422 -7.78 -8.73 14.06
N VAL A 423 -7.40 -9.33 12.92
CA VAL A 423 -6.03 -9.25 12.39
C VAL A 423 -6.00 -9.53 10.89
N LEU A 424 -5.10 -8.86 10.15
CA LEU A 424 -4.70 -9.27 8.81
C LEU A 424 -3.26 -9.78 8.87
N ASP A 425 -3.06 -11.08 8.69
CA ASP A 425 -1.74 -11.71 8.67
C ASP A 425 -1.25 -11.82 7.22
N VAL A 426 -0.15 -11.16 6.89
CA VAL A 426 0.51 -11.26 5.58
C VAL A 426 1.69 -12.22 5.71
N LEU A 427 1.71 -13.26 4.87
CA LEU A 427 2.63 -14.39 4.98
C LEU A 427 3.69 -14.34 3.87
N ARG A 428 4.96 -14.43 4.25
CA ARG A 428 6.04 -14.78 3.31
C ARG A 428 6.29 -16.29 3.40
N ILE A 429 6.29 -16.94 2.24
CA ILE A 429 6.43 -18.40 2.13
C ILE A 429 7.67 -18.69 1.28
N GLU A 430 8.57 -19.51 1.80
CA GLU A 430 9.77 -19.97 1.11
C GLU A 430 9.90 -21.48 1.29
N ASP A 431 10.25 -22.19 0.21
CA ASP A 431 10.45 -23.64 0.21
C ASP A 431 9.30 -24.44 0.89
N GLY A 432 8.08 -23.94 0.75
CA GLY A 432 6.87 -24.55 1.31
C GLY A 432 6.67 -24.35 2.81
N ARG A 433 7.38 -23.40 3.44
CA ARG A 433 7.26 -23.03 4.86
C ARG A 433 6.95 -21.54 4.99
N ILE A 434 6.20 -21.17 6.01
CA ILE A 434 5.98 -19.78 6.39
C ILE A 434 7.22 -19.30 7.14
N VAL A 435 7.95 -18.38 6.54
CA VAL A 435 9.21 -17.82 7.06
C VAL A 435 9.00 -16.47 7.73
N GLU A 436 7.89 -15.78 7.43
CA GLU A 436 7.55 -14.52 8.07
C GLU A 436 6.04 -14.28 8.08
N ILE A 437 5.55 -13.68 9.17
CA ILE A 437 4.20 -13.18 9.33
C ILE A 437 4.28 -11.73 9.76
N THR A 438 3.68 -10.83 8.98
CA THR A 438 3.43 -9.45 9.39
C THR A 438 1.95 -9.26 9.66
N SER A 439 1.60 -9.05 10.92
CA SER A 439 0.21 -8.88 11.37
C SER A 439 -0.16 -7.40 11.45
N PHE A 440 -1.28 -7.04 10.82
CA PHE A 440 -1.82 -5.68 10.84
C PHE A 440 -3.19 -5.62 11.50
N GLU A 441 -3.53 -4.43 11.99
CA GLU A 441 -4.84 -4.14 12.54
C GLU A 441 -5.94 -4.19 11.46
N PRO A 442 -7.18 -4.53 11.83
CA PRO A 442 -8.24 -4.81 10.86
C PRO A 442 -8.89 -3.57 10.23
N HIS A 443 -8.41 -2.36 10.51
CA HIS A 443 -9.05 -1.13 10.03
C HIS A 443 -9.07 -1.03 8.49
N LEU A 444 -8.14 -1.70 7.81
CA LEU A 444 -8.10 -1.77 6.35
C LEU A 444 -8.96 -2.88 5.73
N PHE A 445 -9.64 -3.74 6.51
CA PHE A 445 -10.49 -4.79 5.94
C PHE A 445 -11.46 -4.29 4.85
N PRO A 446 -12.14 -3.14 5.01
CA PRO A 446 -12.99 -2.59 3.94
C PRO A 446 -12.24 -2.30 2.63
N ALA A 447 -10.98 -1.86 2.68
CA ALA A 447 -10.15 -1.64 1.50
C ALA A 447 -9.79 -2.95 0.78
N PHE A 448 -9.71 -4.06 1.53
CA PHE A 448 -9.56 -5.42 1.01
C PHE A 448 -10.90 -6.04 0.56
N GLY A 449 -12.01 -5.32 0.63
CA GLY A 449 -13.35 -5.85 0.34
C GLY A 449 -13.85 -6.86 1.37
N LEU A 450 -13.25 -6.90 2.56
CA LEU A 450 -13.58 -7.80 3.65
C LEU A 450 -14.58 -7.13 4.63
N PRO A 451 -15.56 -7.86 5.16
CA PRO A 451 -16.48 -7.33 6.16
C PRO A 451 -15.79 -7.14 7.52
N LEU A 452 -16.34 -6.29 8.39
CA LEU A 452 -15.83 -6.15 9.77
C LEU A 452 -16.38 -7.22 10.72
N THR A 453 -17.38 -7.99 10.29
CA THR A 453 -18.01 -9.07 11.06
C THR A 453 -18.46 -10.21 10.15
N LEU A 454 -18.47 -11.45 10.67
CA LEU A 454 -19.04 -12.64 10.01
C LEU A 454 -20.24 -13.22 10.76
#